data_AF-A0A1X1JWN5-F1
#
_entry.id   AF-A0A1X1JWN5-F1
#
_cell.length_a   1.000
_cell.length_b   1.000
_cell.length_c   1.000
_cell.angle_alpha   90.00
_cell.angle_beta   90.00
_cell.angle_gamma   90.00
#
_symmetry.space_group_name_H-M   'P 1'
#
loop_
_entity.id
_entity.type
_entity.pdbx_description
1 polymer ?
#
loop_
_entity_poly.entity_id
_entity_poly.type
_entity_poly.pdbx_seq_one_letter_code
_entity_poly.pdbx_strand_id
1 'polypeptide(L)'
;MSKENPLSHHEQLRYDYLFKNIHYLNEREKKEFAYLQGKLNMASSSKASPEIYNENYDMEESFMEPVNQSPLPSYGNRSRAKKYQKSHPLPKVKSKKRKIRWGRIFAGLLALLACVGFGMIFMFLKGYSNADPNKPANAKAAQVEVFHGQDTKDGVNILIMGTDGRIGQNSAETRTDSIMVLNVGGSDKKIKLVSFMRDNLVYIDGYSQVINGRKQSDNKLNVAYELGEQEGQKGAEMVRQVLKDNFDLDIKYYALVDFQAFATAIDTLFPDGVTIDAKFSTLEGQPLTEATVGDDLHATETESPTQTIKVGKQQMNGSTLLNYARFRDDDEGDYGRTKRQQQVLTAVLQQLKDPTKLFTGSEALGKVFGMTSTNVPYSFLLTNGLSFLDGAQNGIERLTVPELGDWVDAYDVYGGLGLLVDQNKYQTKLAQMGMR
;
A
#
# COMPACT_ATOMS: atom_id res chain seq x y z
N MET A 1 -35.64 10.20 52.81
CA MET A 1 -36.79 10.48 51.93
C MET A 1 -36.55 9.82 50.59
N SER A 2 -37.05 8.60 50.38
CA SER A 2 -37.01 7.95 49.07
C SER A 2 -38.06 8.59 48.17
N LYS A 3 -37.66 9.12 47.01
CA LYS A 3 -38.55 9.68 45.99
C LYS A 3 -39.47 8.56 45.49
N GLU A 4 -40.75 8.59 45.82
CA GLU A 4 -41.72 7.69 45.20
C GLU A 4 -41.93 8.14 43.76
N ASN A 5 -41.55 7.28 42.81
CA ASN A 5 -41.85 7.48 41.40
C ASN A 5 -43.38 7.39 41.23
N PRO A 6 -44.04 8.40 40.64
CA PRO A 6 -45.49 8.37 40.39
C PRO A 6 -45.92 7.27 39.40
N LEU A 7 -44.96 6.66 38.70
CA LEU A 7 -45.17 5.51 37.83
C LEU A 7 -44.98 4.21 38.61
N SER A 8 -45.89 3.25 38.39
CA SER A 8 -45.64 1.86 38.79
C SER A 8 -44.42 1.29 38.06
N HIS A 9 -43.81 0.24 38.60
CA HIS A 9 -42.63 -0.41 37.98
C HIS A 9 -42.85 -0.79 36.50
N HIS A 10 -44.05 -1.27 36.15
CA HIS A 10 -44.39 -1.60 34.77
C HIS A 10 -44.56 -0.37 33.88
N GLU A 11 -45.15 0.70 34.41
CA GLU A 11 -45.28 1.99 33.69
C GLU A 11 -43.91 2.64 33.48
N GLN A 12 -42.98 2.51 34.43
CA GLN A 12 -41.61 3.00 34.29
C GLN A 12 -40.85 2.25 33.19
N LEU A 13 -40.89 0.91 33.18
CA LEU A 13 -40.28 0.11 32.10
C LEU A 13 -40.90 0.44 30.74
N ARG A 14 -42.22 0.68 30.71
CA ARG A 14 -42.93 1.06 29.48
C ARG A 14 -42.53 2.46 29.03
N TYR A 15 -42.41 3.42 29.95
CA TYR A 15 -41.92 4.76 29.66
C TYR A 15 -40.50 4.75 29.09
N ASP A 16 -39.57 4.02 29.74
CA ASP A 16 -38.18 3.91 29.29
C ASP A 16 -38.07 3.29 27.89
N TYR A 17 -38.89 2.28 27.61
CA TYR A 17 -38.98 1.67 26.27
C TYR A 17 -39.47 2.68 25.23
N LEU A 18 -40.54 3.41 25.53
CA LEU A 18 -41.12 4.39 24.61
C LEU A 18 -40.18 5.57 24.37
N PHE A 19 -39.51 6.06 25.42
CA PHE A 19 -38.52 7.14 25.35
C PHE A 19 -37.33 6.77 24.46
N LYS A 20 -36.77 5.56 24.63
CA LYS A 20 -35.65 5.08 23.80
C LYS A 20 -36.01 4.90 22.32
N ASN A 21 -37.29 4.74 22.00
CA ASN A 21 -37.77 4.48 20.64
C ASN A 21 -38.64 5.63 20.10
N ILE A 22 -38.50 6.85 20.63
CA ILE A 22 -39.41 7.98 20.36
C ILE A 22 -39.59 8.29 18.87
N HIS A 23 -38.54 8.08 18.06
CA HIS A 23 -38.56 8.31 16.61
C HIS A 23 -39.34 7.27 15.80
N TYR A 24 -39.69 6.12 16.39
CA TYR A 24 -40.32 4.98 15.71
C TYR A 24 -41.70 4.61 16.27
N LEU A 25 -42.26 5.43 17.16
CA LEU A 25 -43.53 5.13 17.81
C LEU A 25 -44.70 5.26 16.84
N ASN A 26 -45.64 4.31 16.91
CA ASN A 26 -46.93 4.45 16.23
C ASN A 26 -47.85 5.42 17.00
N GLU A 27 -48.97 5.84 16.37
CA GLU A 27 -49.90 6.84 16.93
C GLU A 27 -50.49 6.44 18.30
N ARG A 28 -50.62 5.15 18.58
CA ARG A 28 -51.11 4.67 19.89
C ARG A 28 -50.03 4.76 20.96
N GLU A 29 -48.79 4.44 20.60
CA GLU A 29 -47.62 4.51 21.47
C GLU A 29 -47.21 5.95 21.78
N LYS A 30 -47.36 6.89 20.84
CA LYS A 30 -47.19 8.33 21.08
C LYS A 30 -48.15 8.84 22.15
N LYS A 31 -49.43 8.45 22.09
CA LYS A 31 -50.46 8.80 23.09
C LYS A 31 -50.16 8.17 24.45
N GLU A 32 -49.70 6.93 24.47
CA GLU A 32 -49.28 6.24 25.69
C GLU A 32 -48.08 6.95 26.34
N PHE A 33 -47.09 7.35 25.53
CA PHE A 33 -45.92 8.10 25.99
C PHE A 33 -46.32 9.46 26.58
N ALA A 34 -47.17 10.22 25.87
CA ALA A 34 -47.67 11.52 26.35
C ALA A 34 -48.46 11.40 27.67
N TYR A 35 -49.26 10.35 27.83
CA TYR A 35 -49.98 10.08 29.08
C TYR A 35 -49.02 9.80 30.26
N LEU A 36 -48.02 8.95 30.05
CA LEU A 36 -47.02 8.62 31.09
C LEU A 36 -46.15 9.84 31.45
N GLN A 37 -45.78 10.65 30.46
CA GLN A 37 -45.06 11.90 30.67
C GLN A 37 -45.90 12.92 31.46
N GLY A 38 -47.19 13.04 31.14
CA GLY A 38 -48.14 13.88 31.89
C GLY A 38 -48.28 13.46 33.36
N LYS A 39 -48.28 12.16 33.64
CA LYS A 39 -48.33 11.60 35.01
C LYS A 39 -47.06 11.96 35.82
N LEU A 40 -45.89 11.99 35.16
CA LEU A 40 -44.63 12.44 35.77
C LEU A 40 -44.63 13.95 36.07
N ASN A 41 -45.15 14.74 35.12
CA ASN A 41 -45.23 16.21 35.23
C ASN A 41 -46.25 16.66 36.29
N MET A 42 -47.39 15.98 36.42
CA MET A 42 -48.38 16.26 37.47
C MET A 42 -47.82 16.01 38.88
N ALA A 43 -47.01 14.98 39.06
CA ALA A 43 -46.32 14.75 40.33
C ALA A 43 -45.31 15.86 40.65
N SER A 44 -44.71 16.46 39.61
CA SER A 44 -43.69 17.50 39.71
C SER A 44 -44.29 18.90 39.92
N SER A 45 -45.52 19.16 39.45
CA SER A 45 -46.20 20.47 39.52
C SER A 45 -46.87 20.79 40.87
N SER A 46 -46.79 19.89 41.86
CA SER A 46 -47.27 20.14 43.23
C SER A 46 -46.29 20.95 44.10
N LYS A 47 -45.16 21.41 43.53
CA LYS A 47 -44.18 22.28 44.18
C LYS A 47 -43.60 23.25 43.15
N ALA A 48 -44.04 24.50 43.14
CA ALA A 48 -43.46 25.52 42.27
C ALA A 48 -42.68 26.57 43.09
N SER A 49 -41.46 26.87 42.65
CA SER A 49 -40.97 28.23 42.35
C SER A 49 -39.57 28.18 41.68
N PRO A 50 -39.19 29.20 40.88
CA PRO A 50 -38.51 29.02 39.60
C PRO A 50 -37.07 29.54 39.57
N GLU A 51 -36.23 29.06 38.64
CA GLU A 51 -35.21 29.90 37.99
C GLU A 51 -34.65 29.29 36.70
N ILE A 52 -34.32 30.19 35.78
CA ILE A 52 -34.07 30.03 34.34
C ILE A 52 -32.58 29.77 34.09
N TYR A 53 -32.22 28.90 33.14
CA TYR A 53 -31.36 29.22 31.97
C TYR A 53 -31.15 28.01 31.03
N ASN A 54 -31.64 28.20 29.80
CA ASN A 54 -31.23 27.76 28.46
C ASN A 54 -30.42 26.47 28.24
N GLU A 55 -30.95 25.62 27.35
CA GLU A 55 -30.35 25.48 26.01
C GLU A 55 -31.34 24.94 24.97
N ASN A 56 -31.21 25.49 23.77
CA ASN A 56 -32.07 25.34 22.59
C ASN A 56 -32.07 23.91 22.02
N TYR A 57 -33.23 23.43 21.58
CA TYR A 57 -33.38 22.87 20.23
C TYR A 57 -34.84 22.95 19.79
N ASP A 58 -35.07 23.81 18.79
CA ASP A 58 -36.30 23.91 18.00
C ASP A 58 -36.58 22.60 17.26
N MET A 59 -37.82 22.08 17.34
CA MET A 59 -38.66 21.87 16.15
C MET A 59 -40.10 21.44 16.54
N GLU A 60 -41.05 22.29 16.15
CA GLU A 60 -42.44 22.01 15.78
C GLU A 60 -43.45 21.57 16.87
N GLU A 61 -43.98 22.63 17.46
CA GLU A 61 -45.28 22.75 18.12
C GLU A 61 -46.43 22.55 17.12
N SER A 62 -47.08 21.38 17.14
CA SER A 62 -48.52 21.28 16.81
C SER A 62 -49.13 20.02 17.43
N PHE A 63 -50.35 20.16 17.95
CA PHE A 63 -51.16 19.17 18.70
C PHE A 63 -51.01 19.14 20.22
N MET A 64 -51.26 20.29 20.87
CA MET A 64 -51.96 20.26 22.17
C MET A 64 -53.48 20.24 21.91
N GLU A 65 -54.11 19.08 22.10
CA GLU A 65 -55.54 19.02 22.44
C GLU A 65 -55.67 18.86 23.97
N PRO A 66 -56.70 19.47 24.59
CA PRO A 66 -56.89 19.40 26.03
C PRO A 66 -57.11 17.95 26.48
N VAL A 67 -56.39 17.57 27.53
CA VAL A 67 -56.43 16.24 28.16
C VAL A 67 -57.82 16.00 28.75
N ASN A 68 -58.69 15.33 28.00
CA ASN A 68 -59.86 14.69 28.56
C ASN A 68 -59.37 13.47 29.37
N GLN A 69 -59.69 13.45 30.66
CA GLN A 69 -59.42 12.33 31.57
C GLN A 69 -60.19 11.08 31.13
N SER A 70 -59.68 10.40 30.13
CA SER A 70 -60.16 9.08 29.70
C SER A 70 -59.25 8.03 30.33
N PRO A 71 -59.78 6.98 30.98
CA PRO A 71 -58.95 5.89 31.48
C PRO A 71 -58.24 5.19 30.31
N LEU A 72 -57.08 4.57 30.62
CA LEU A 72 -56.36 3.67 29.71
C LEU A 72 -57.36 2.76 28.96
N PRO A 73 -57.17 2.47 27.65
CA PRO A 73 -57.96 1.46 26.99
C PRO A 73 -57.79 0.13 27.74
N SER A 74 -58.90 -0.35 28.31
CA SER A 74 -58.98 -1.60 29.06
C SER A 74 -58.44 -2.75 28.22
N TYR A 75 -57.38 -3.40 28.70
CA TYR A 75 -57.01 -4.71 28.21
C TYR A 75 -58.10 -5.68 28.65
N GLY A 76 -58.87 -6.19 27.68
CA GLY A 76 -59.84 -7.23 27.93
C GLY A 76 -59.18 -8.42 28.62
N ASN A 77 -59.44 -8.55 29.92
CA ASN A 77 -59.18 -9.78 30.67
C ASN A 77 -59.98 -10.91 30.00
N ARG A 78 -59.32 -11.68 29.13
CA ARG A 78 -59.81 -13.01 28.76
C ARG A 78 -59.61 -13.92 29.96
N SER A 79 -60.57 -13.87 30.87
CA SER A 79 -60.80 -14.86 31.89
C SER A 79 -60.91 -16.25 31.24
N ARG A 80 -59.92 -17.07 31.55
CA ARG A 80 -59.83 -18.48 31.19
C ARG A 80 -60.75 -19.27 32.12
N ALA A 81 -62.03 -19.35 31.80
CA ALA A 81 -62.94 -20.32 32.41
C ALA A 81 -64.18 -20.56 31.54
N LYS A 82 -64.05 -21.32 30.44
CA LYS A 82 -65.17 -22.10 29.89
C LYS A 82 -64.69 -23.49 29.49
N LYS A 83 -65.42 -24.47 30.03
CA LYS A 83 -65.37 -25.92 29.81
C LYS A 83 -64.98 -26.30 28.38
N TYR A 84 -63.87 -27.04 28.25
CA TYR A 84 -63.54 -27.79 27.04
C TYR A 84 -64.56 -28.92 26.88
N GLN A 85 -65.44 -28.83 25.88
CA GLN A 85 -65.87 -30.02 25.16
C GLN A 85 -64.70 -30.46 24.28
N LYS A 86 -64.32 -31.74 24.35
CA LYS A 86 -63.32 -32.34 23.47
C LYS A 86 -63.81 -32.25 22.02
N SER A 87 -63.31 -31.28 21.27
CA SER A 87 -63.19 -31.40 19.82
C SER A 87 -61.74 -31.77 19.50
N HIS A 88 -61.56 -32.81 18.69
CA HIS A 88 -60.25 -33.27 18.27
C HIS A 88 -59.48 -32.11 17.60
N PRO A 89 -58.25 -31.77 18.05
CA PRO A 89 -57.48 -30.72 17.41
C PRO A 89 -57.03 -31.21 16.03
N LEU A 90 -57.42 -30.48 14.97
CA LEU A 90 -56.77 -30.57 13.67
C LEU A 90 -55.27 -30.28 13.85
N PRO A 91 -54.38 -31.02 13.16
CA PRO A 91 -52.95 -30.91 13.40
C PRO A 91 -52.47 -29.50 13.04
N LYS A 92 -51.95 -28.77 14.03
CA LYS A 92 -51.22 -27.52 13.80
C LYS A 92 -50.00 -27.84 12.94
N VAL A 93 -50.02 -27.43 11.68
CA VAL A 93 -48.83 -27.46 10.80
C VAL A 93 -47.79 -26.55 11.43
N LYS A 94 -46.81 -27.14 12.12
CA LYS A 94 -45.63 -26.43 12.60
C LYS A 94 -44.89 -25.91 11.38
N SER A 95 -44.90 -24.60 11.12
CA SER A 95 -43.98 -24.04 10.14
C SER A 95 -42.57 -24.30 10.65
N LYS A 96 -41.83 -25.18 9.95
CA LYS A 96 -40.42 -25.42 10.27
C LYS A 96 -39.71 -24.09 10.04
N LYS A 97 -39.31 -23.38 11.10
CA LYS A 97 -38.33 -22.29 11.00
C LYS A 97 -37.12 -22.87 10.25
N ARG A 98 -36.87 -22.41 9.02
CA ARG A 98 -35.75 -22.89 8.21
C ARG A 98 -34.48 -22.55 8.98
N LYS A 99 -33.85 -23.56 9.60
CA LYS A 99 -32.52 -23.40 10.19
C LYS A 99 -31.57 -23.04 9.04
N ILE A 100 -31.10 -21.80 9.02
CA ILE A 100 -30.06 -21.37 8.09
C ILE A 100 -28.88 -22.29 8.32
N ARG A 101 -28.50 -23.06 7.28
CA ARG A 101 -27.37 -23.98 7.36
C ARG A 101 -26.12 -23.15 7.13
N TRP A 102 -25.61 -22.54 8.19
CA TRP A 102 -24.38 -21.73 8.14
C TRP A 102 -23.24 -22.45 7.42
N GLY A 103 -23.11 -23.79 7.56
CA GLY A 103 -22.14 -24.57 6.78
C GLY A 103 -22.30 -24.50 5.25
N ARG A 104 -23.52 -24.33 4.72
CA ARG A 104 -23.74 -24.11 3.27
C ARG A 104 -23.44 -22.67 2.85
N ILE A 105 -23.63 -21.71 3.74
CA ILE A 105 -23.24 -20.31 3.49
C ILE A 105 -21.72 -20.21 3.50
N PHE A 106 -21.04 -20.79 4.49
CA PHE A 106 -19.58 -20.86 4.53
C PHE A 106 -19.00 -21.63 3.34
N ALA A 107 -19.58 -22.77 2.97
CA ALA A 107 -19.15 -23.50 1.77
C ALA A 107 -19.39 -22.68 0.48
N GLY A 108 -20.51 -21.95 0.38
CA GLY A 108 -20.78 -21.06 -0.74
C GLY A 108 -19.81 -19.87 -0.81
N LEU A 109 -19.48 -19.28 0.33
CA LEU A 109 -18.49 -18.20 0.43
C LEU A 109 -17.07 -18.69 0.09
N LEU A 110 -16.69 -19.88 0.58
CA LEU A 110 -15.42 -20.51 0.25
C LEU A 110 -15.33 -20.84 -1.24
N ALA A 111 -16.41 -21.36 -1.84
CA ALA A 111 -16.47 -21.61 -3.27
C ALA A 111 -16.37 -20.31 -4.09
N LEU A 112 -17.02 -19.24 -3.65
CA LEU A 112 -16.91 -17.92 -4.28
C LEU A 112 -15.49 -17.37 -4.20
N LEU A 113 -14.84 -17.45 -3.03
CA LEU A 113 -13.44 -17.06 -2.85
C LEU A 113 -12.50 -17.89 -3.74
N ALA A 114 -12.75 -19.20 -3.85
CA ALA A 114 -11.99 -20.08 -4.74
C ALA A 114 -12.18 -19.72 -6.23
N CYS A 115 -13.40 -19.41 -6.65
CA CYS A 115 -13.69 -18.95 -8.03
C CYS A 115 -13.00 -17.61 -8.33
N VAL A 116 -13.03 -16.66 -7.39
CA VAL A 116 -12.30 -15.38 -7.54
C VAL A 116 -10.79 -15.63 -7.59
N GLY A 117 -10.26 -16.48 -6.71
CA GLY A 117 -8.85 -16.89 -6.72
C GLY A 117 -8.43 -17.51 -8.05
N PHE A 118 -9.24 -18.42 -8.59
CA PHE A 118 -8.98 -19.05 -9.89
C PHE A 118 -9.03 -18.05 -11.04
N GLY A 119 -10.02 -17.15 -11.05
CA GLY A 119 -10.12 -16.07 -12.04
C GLY A 119 -8.91 -15.14 -12.03
N MET A 120 -8.38 -14.80 -10.85
CA MET A 120 -7.16 -14.01 -10.72
C MET A 120 -5.92 -14.74 -11.25
N ILE A 121 -5.74 -16.01 -10.89
CA ILE A 121 -4.61 -16.81 -11.38
C ILE A 121 -4.68 -16.90 -12.92
N PHE A 122 -5.87 -17.11 -13.47
CA PHE A 122 -6.08 -17.14 -14.92
C PHE A 122 -5.72 -15.81 -15.58
N MET A 123 -6.20 -14.67 -15.05
CA MET A 123 -5.87 -13.34 -15.57
C MET A 123 -4.38 -13.03 -15.45
N PHE A 124 -3.75 -13.41 -14.34
CA PHE A 124 -2.30 -13.28 -14.15
C PHE A 124 -1.52 -14.10 -15.18
N LEU A 125 -1.86 -15.38 -15.38
CA LEU A 125 -1.20 -16.24 -16.36
C LEU A 125 -1.39 -15.72 -17.79
N LYS A 126 -2.57 -15.17 -18.10
CA LYS A 126 -2.85 -14.49 -19.36
C LYS A 126 -1.94 -13.27 -19.54
N GLY A 127 -1.82 -12.42 -18.53
CA GLY A 127 -0.93 -11.25 -18.55
C GLY A 127 0.53 -11.62 -18.68
N TYR A 128 0.99 -12.62 -17.92
CA TYR A 128 2.36 -13.13 -17.96
C TYR A 128 2.74 -13.70 -19.33
N SER A 129 1.80 -14.41 -19.95
CA SER A 129 1.97 -14.96 -21.29
C SER A 129 1.96 -13.86 -22.38
N ASN A 130 1.16 -12.80 -22.17
CA ASN A 130 1.01 -11.64 -23.05
C ASN A 130 1.94 -10.47 -22.68
N ALA A 131 2.98 -10.73 -21.88
CA ALA A 131 3.85 -9.68 -21.35
C ALA A 131 4.53 -8.84 -22.46
N ASP A 132 4.61 -9.37 -23.68
CA ASP A 132 5.22 -8.72 -24.84
C ASP A 132 4.31 -8.83 -26.09
N PRO A 133 3.61 -7.74 -26.48
CA PRO A 133 2.78 -7.69 -27.70
C PRO A 133 3.61 -7.57 -29.00
N ASN A 134 4.91 -7.27 -28.92
CA ASN A 134 5.78 -7.00 -30.06
C ASN A 134 6.84 -8.09 -30.28
N LYS A 135 6.71 -9.27 -29.65
CA LYS A 135 7.63 -10.41 -29.82
C LYS A 135 7.93 -10.68 -31.32
N PRO A 136 9.17 -10.44 -31.80
CA PRO A 136 9.69 -11.32 -32.84
C PRO A 136 9.76 -12.74 -32.23
N ALA A 137 9.57 -13.78 -33.04
CA ALA A 137 9.52 -15.19 -32.60
C ALA A 137 10.76 -15.68 -31.79
N ASN A 138 11.78 -14.84 -31.62
CA ASN A 138 13.07 -15.13 -30.98
C ASN A 138 13.36 -14.33 -29.69
N ALA A 139 12.46 -13.46 -29.20
CA ALA A 139 12.67 -12.74 -27.94
C ALA A 139 12.39 -13.64 -26.72
N LYS A 140 13.44 -13.93 -25.94
CA LYS A 140 13.37 -14.79 -24.75
C LYS A 140 12.67 -14.03 -23.61
N ALA A 141 11.84 -14.73 -22.82
CA ALA A 141 11.29 -14.19 -21.58
C ALA A 141 12.42 -13.65 -20.68
N ALA A 142 12.13 -12.67 -19.82
CA ALA A 142 13.10 -12.14 -18.86
C ALA A 142 13.78 -13.32 -18.14
N GLN A 143 15.07 -13.52 -18.41
CA GLN A 143 15.79 -14.69 -17.91
C GLN A 143 16.11 -14.47 -16.44
N VAL A 144 15.69 -15.40 -15.60
CA VAL A 144 16.04 -15.39 -14.18
C VAL A 144 17.52 -15.73 -14.06
N GLU A 145 18.28 -14.82 -13.47
CA GLU A 145 19.70 -14.99 -13.18
C GLU A 145 19.90 -15.94 -12.00
N VAL A 146 21.11 -16.52 -11.93
CA VAL A 146 21.52 -17.25 -10.73
C VAL A 146 21.63 -16.26 -9.57
N PHE A 147 20.90 -16.49 -8.48
CA PHE A 147 20.88 -15.61 -7.31
C PHE A 147 20.82 -16.42 -6.02
N HIS A 148 21.84 -16.31 -5.17
CA HIS A 148 21.96 -17.05 -3.91
C HIS A 148 21.38 -16.23 -2.75
N GLY A 149 20.06 -16.06 -2.79
CA GLY A 149 19.32 -15.27 -1.80
C GLY A 149 19.52 -15.74 -0.37
N GLN A 150 19.78 -14.80 0.53
CA GLN A 150 19.95 -15.03 1.97
C GLN A 150 18.81 -14.40 2.76
N ASP A 151 18.36 -15.08 3.80
CA ASP A 151 17.32 -14.56 4.69
C ASP A 151 17.90 -13.52 5.66
N THR A 152 17.12 -12.48 5.91
CA THR A 152 17.42 -11.43 6.89
C THR A 152 16.77 -11.73 8.22
N LYS A 153 17.32 -11.18 9.31
CA LYS A 153 16.77 -11.38 10.66
C LYS A 153 15.42 -10.71 10.85
N ASP A 154 15.22 -9.52 10.28
CA ASP A 154 13.98 -8.76 10.37
C ASP A 154 13.48 -8.34 8.98
N GLY A 155 12.26 -8.77 8.65
CA GLY A 155 11.68 -8.59 7.32
C GLY A 155 12.43 -9.34 6.22
N VAL A 156 12.20 -8.93 4.99
CA VAL A 156 12.80 -9.51 3.78
C VAL A 156 13.35 -8.39 2.91
N ASN A 157 14.66 -8.46 2.63
CA ASN A 157 15.34 -7.56 1.71
C ASN A 157 15.22 -8.02 0.25
N ILE A 158 14.80 -7.10 -0.61
CA ILE A 158 14.66 -7.28 -2.06
C ILE A 158 15.54 -6.24 -2.76
N LEU A 159 16.50 -6.70 -3.56
CA LEU A 159 17.33 -5.84 -4.41
C LEU A 159 16.57 -5.42 -5.65
N ILE A 160 16.38 -4.12 -5.86
CA ILE A 160 15.74 -3.55 -7.04
C ILE A 160 16.83 -2.88 -7.86
N MET A 161 16.95 -3.28 -9.11
CA MET A 161 17.95 -2.74 -10.03
C MET A 161 17.27 -2.19 -11.28
N GLY A 162 17.67 -0.98 -11.67
CA GLY A 162 17.27 -0.36 -12.93
C GLY A 162 18.40 -0.41 -13.93
N THR A 163 18.14 -0.98 -15.11
CA THR A 163 19.12 -1.07 -16.21
C THR A 163 18.75 -0.14 -17.36
N ASP A 164 19.77 0.40 -18.02
CA ASP A 164 19.62 1.22 -19.23
C ASP A 164 19.51 0.41 -20.53
N GLY A 165 19.47 -0.92 -20.42
CA GLY A 165 19.39 -1.86 -21.54
C GLY A 165 18.19 -1.54 -22.44
N ARG A 166 18.48 -1.17 -23.69
CA ARG A 166 17.47 -1.04 -24.74
C ARG A 166 17.09 -2.42 -25.26
N ILE A 167 15.85 -2.61 -25.70
CA ILE A 167 15.41 -3.87 -26.31
C ILE A 167 16.39 -4.27 -27.42
N GLY A 168 17.05 -5.42 -27.27
CA GLY A 168 17.99 -5.97 -28.27
C GLY A 168 19.48 -5.67 -28.04
N GLN A 169 19.85 -4.95 -26.97
CA GLN A 169 21.26 -4.83 -26.57
C GLN A 169 21.73 -6.05 -25.77
N ASN A 170 23.00 -6.42 -25.92
CA ASN A 170 23.61 -7.51 -25.17
C ASN A 170 23.71 -7.14 -23.69
N SER A 171 23.29 -8.03 -22.79
CA SER A 171 23.34 -7.84 -21.34
C SER A 171 24.74 -7.51 -20.81
N ALA A 172 25.79 -7.95 -21.52
CA ALA A 172 27.20 -7.70 -21.19
C ALA A 172 27.65 -6.23 -21.31
N GLU A 173 26.87 -5.37 -21.97
CA GLU A 173 27.15 -3.91 -22.08
C GLU A 173 26.23 -3.07 -21.19
N THR A 174 25.32 -3.71 -20.45
CA THR A 174 24.27 -3.01 -19.70
C THR A 174 24.76 -2.65 -18.30
N ARG A 175 24.54 -1.39 -17.89
CA ARG A 175 24.90 -0.93 -16.54
C ARG A 175 23.67 -0.72 -15.68
N THR A 176 23.81 -1.00 -14.39
CA THR A 176 22.77 -0.66 -13.41
C THR A 176 22.93 0.78 -12.97
N ASP A 177 21.93 1.58 -13.29
CA ASP A 177 21.89 3.02 -13.00
C ASP A 177 21.02 3.35 -11.78
N SER A 178 20.27 2.36 -11.28
CA SER A 178 19.56 2.43 -10.00
C SER A 178 19.81 1.14 -9.24
N ILE A 179 20.25 1.26 -7.98
CA ILE A 179 20.49 0.14 -7.08
C ILE A 179 19.80 0.47 -5.77
N MET A 180 18.73 -0.26 -5.44
CA MET A 180 17.94 -0.03 -4.24
C MET A 180 17.71 -1.34 -3.49
N VAL A 181 17.61 -1.27 -2.16
CA VAL A 181 17.19 -2.40 -1.33
C VAL A 181 15.91 -2.01 -0.62
N LEU A 182 14.86 -2.78 -0.88
CA LEU A 182 13.55 -2.67 -0.26
C LEU A 182 13.43 -3.73 0.84
N ASN A 183 13.20 -3.32 2.09
CA ASN A 183 12.82 -4.20 3.18
C ASN A 183 11.31 -4.14 3.41
N VAL A 184 10.67 -5.32 3.48
CA VAL A 184 9.24 -5.47 3.76
C VAL A 184 9.01 -6.54 4.84
N GLY A 185 7.92 -6.40 5.59
CA GLY A 185 7.53 -7.41 6.59
C GLY A 185 8.37 -7.40 7.87
N GLY A 186 9.08 -6.30 8.15
CA GLY A 186 9.79 -6.10 9.41
C GLY A 186 8.84 -6.00 10.60
N SER A 187 9.38 -6.27 11.79
CA SER A 187 8.69 -6.28 13.07
C SER A 187 8.07 -4.93 13.44
N ASP A 188 8.67 -3.83 13.00
CA ASP A 188 8.19 -2.46 13.17
C ASP A 188 7.05 -2.08 12.20
N LYS A 189 6.67 -3.00 11.31
CA LYS A 189 5.64 -2.83 10.29
C LYS A 189 5.84 -1.58 9.43
N LYS A 190 7.08 -1.22 9.12
CA LYS A 190 7.42 -0.16 8.17
C LYS A 190 8.04 -0.75 6.92
N ILE A 191 7.94 -0.03 5.82
CA ILE A 191 8.74 -0.31 4.62
C ILE A 191 10.01 0.51 4.73
N LYS A 192 11.17 -0.09 4.44
CA LYS A 192 12.44 0.64 4.35
C LYS A 192 12.99 0.57 2.95
N LEU A 193 13.46 1.69 2.44
CA LEU A 193 14.00 1.80 1.10
C LEU A 193 15.35 2.50 1.15
N VAL A 194 16.40 1.76 0.81
CA VAL A 194 17.77 2.28 0.76
C VAL A 194 18.21 2.35 -0.68
N SER A 195 18.65 3.51 -1.14
CA SER A 195 19.20 3.71 -2.48
C SER A 195 20.71 3.86 -2.39
N PHE A 196 21.45 3.09 -3.18
CA PHE A 196 22.89 3.16 -3.29
C PHE A 196 23.24 3.92 -4.57
N MET A 197 24.01 5.00 -4.43
CA MET A 197 24.52 5.74 -5.59
C MET A 197 25.46 4.85 -6.39
N ARG A 198 25.33 4.91 -7.72
CA ARG A 198 26.03 4.03 -8.65
C ARG A 198 27.55 4.20 -8.62
N ASP A 199 28.01 5.43 -8.35
CA ASP A 199 29.42 5.83 -8.37
C ASP A 199 30.09 5.63 -6.98
N ASN A 200 29.39 5.01 -6.02
CA ASN A 200 29.95 4.64 -4.72
C ASN A 200 31.11 3.66 -4.90
N LEU A 201 32.26 3.98 -4.31
CA LEU A 201 33.45 3.14 -4.36
C LEU A 201 33.31 2.00 -3.35
N VAL A 202 33.46 0.79 -3.87
CA VAL A 202 33.24 -0.47 -3.17
C VAL A 202 34.34 -1.45 -3.47
N TYR A 203 34.51 -2.40 -2.56
CA TYR A 203 35.28 -3.61 -2.79
C TYR A 203 34.44 -4.62 -3.59
N ILE A 204 35.01 -5.17 -4.65
CA ILE A 204 34.44 -6.26 -5.43
C ILE A 204 35.40 -7.44 -5.35
N ASP A 205 34.94 -8.58 -4.83
CA ASP A 205 35.78 -9.77 -4.70
C ASP A 205 36.28 -10.23 -6.08
N GLY A 206 37.55 -10.62 -6.17
CA GLY A 206 38.22 -10.96 -7.43
C GLY A 206 38.64 -9.79 -8.33
N TYR A 207 38.14 -8.57 -8.12
CA TYR A 207 38.43 -7.40 -8.98
C TYR A 207 39.09 -6.23 -8.26
N SER A 208 38.80 -6.06 -6.96
CA SER A 208 39.41 -5.03 -6.13
C SER A 208 40.72 -5.47 -5.53
N GLN A 209 41.61 -4.51 -5.28
CA GLN A 209 42.90 -4.80 -4.67
C GLN A 209 42.75 -5.13 -3.18
N VAL A 210 43.64 -6.01 -2.69
CA VAL A 210 43.81 -6.28 -1.26
C VAL A 210 45.25 -5.92 -0.88
N ILE A 211 45.43 -4.80 -0.21
CA ILE A 211 46.75 -4.27 0.16
C ILE A 211 46.96 -4.49 1.65
N ASN A 212 48.01 -5.23 2.02
CA ASN A 212 48.33 -5.56 3.42
C ASN A 212 47.14 -6.20 4.17
N GLY A 213 46.38 -7.08 3.50
CA GLY A 213 45.21 -7.74 4.06
C GLY A 213 43.96 -6.85 4.17
N ARG A 214 43.98 -5.62 3.63
CA ARG A 214 42.84 -4.71 3.64
C ARG A 214 42.20 -4.63 2.25
N LYS A 215 40.91 -4.98 2.19
CA LYS A 215 40.04 -4.77 1.02
C LYS A 215 40.02 -3.29 0.65
N GLN A 216 40.32 -2.96 -0.59
CA GLN A 216 40.26 -1.60 -1.11
C GLN A 216 38.90 -1.33 -1.76
N SER A 217 38.35 -0.14 -1.52
CA SER A 217 37.16 0.34 -2.20
C SER A 217 37.58 1.14 -3.42
N ASP A 218 37.88 0.44 -4.52
CA ASP A 218 38.56 0.98 -5.71
C ASP A 218 37.76 0.79 -7.00
N ASN A 219 36.56 0.19 -6.94
CA ASN A 219 35.67 0.05 -8.08
C ASN A 219 34.32 0.72 -7.79
N LYS A 220 33.68 1.26 -8.82
CA LYS A 220 32.32 1.81 -8.69
C LYS A 220 31.30 0.69 -8.58
N LEU A 221 30.27 0.93 -7.77
CA LEU A 221 29.23 -0.07 -7.49
C LEU A 221 28.50 -0.56 -8.76
N ASN A 222 28.21 0.31 -9.72
CA ASN A 222 27.53 -0.10 -10.96
C ASN A 222 28.33 -1.08 -11.83
N VAL A 223 29.66 -1.09 -11.70
CA VAL A 223 30.52 -2.01 -12.45
C VAL A 223 30.31 -3.46 -11.98
N ALA A 224 29.87 -3.68 -10.74
CA ALA A 224 29.61 -5.01 -10.21
C ALA A 224 28.61 -5.81 -11.07
N TYR A 225 27.55 -5.17 -11.56
CA TYR A 225 26.58 -5.84 -12.43
C TYR A 225 27.21 -6.26 -13.76
N GLU A 226 27.93 -5.34 -14.42
CA GLU A 226 28.60 -5.58 -15.70
C GLU A 226 29.60 -6.75 -15.59
N LEU A 227 30.40 -6.78 -14.52
CA LEU A 227 31.34 -7.87 -14.25
C LEU A 227 30.62 -9.21 -14.02
N GLY A 228 29.56 -9.22 -13.22
CA GLY A 228 28.77 -10.43 -12.97
C GLY A 228 28.12 -10.99 -14.24
N GLU A 229 27.68 -10.13 -15.16
CA GLU A 229 27.15 -10.55 -16.47
C GLU A 229 28.22 -11.25 -17.32
N GLN A 230 29.45 -10.73 -17.31
CA GLN A 230 30.60 -11.33 -17.99
C GLN A 230 31.00 -12.69 -17.40
N GLU A 231 30.68 -12.95 -16.11
CA GLU A 231 30.92 -14.22 -15.42
C GLU A 231 29.75 -15.23 -15.52
N GLY A 232 28.95 -15.11 -16.59
CA GLY A 232 27.89 -16.06 -16.91
C GLY A 232 26.54 -15.69 -16.32
N GLN A 233 26.09 -14.45 -16.58
CA GLN A 233 24.76 -13.94 -16.22
C GLN A 233 24.49 -13.96 -14.70
N LYS A 234 25.46 -13.43 -13.95
CA LYS A 234 25.41 -13.29 -12.49
C LYS A 234 25.45 -11.83 -12.06
N GLY A 235 24.98 -10.90 -12.88
CA GLY A 235 25.01 -9.47 -12.56
C GLY A 235 24.34 -9.15 -11.23
N ALA A 236 23.11 -9.64 -11.02
CA ALA A 236 22.36 -9.47 -9.79
C ALA A 236 23.05 -10.11 -8.58
N GLU A 237 23.64 -11.29 -8.75
CA GLU A 237 24.36 -11.99 -7.68
C GLU A 237 25.65 -11.27 -7.30
N MET A 238 26.39 -10.71 -8.26
CA MET A 238 27.58 -9.92 -7.99
C MET A 238 27.23 -8.66 -7.20
N VAL A 239 26.17 -7.92 -7.59
CA VAL A 239 25.68 -6.77 -6.81
C VAL A 239 25.26 -7.19 -5.40
N ARG A 240 24.58 -8.34 -5.26
CA ARG A 240 24.20 -8.90 -3.95
C ARG A 240 25.42 -9.13 -3.06
N GLN A 241 26.47 -9.74 -3.60
CA GLN A 241 27.72 -10.02 -2.87
C GLN A 241 28.44 -8.72 -2.49
N VAL A 242 28.52 -7.75 -3.40
CA VAL A 242 29.12 -6.45 -3.12
C VAL A 242 28.37 -5.71 -2.00
N LEU A 243 27.03 -5.72 -2.01
CA LEU A 243 26.25 -5.13 -0.93
C LEU A 243 26.42 -5.87 0.40
N LYS A 244 26.60 -7.20 0.37
CA LYS A 244 26.95 -7.97 1.57
C LYS A 244 28.34 -7.61 2.09
N ASP A 245 29.35 -7.57 1.23
CA ASP A 245 30.74 -7.35 1.63
C ASP A 245 31.02 -5.93 2.16
N ASN A 246 30.34 -4.94 1.60
CA ASN A 246 30.59 -3.53 1.90
C ASN A 246 29.61 -2.97 2.93
N PHE A 247 28.37 -3.47 2.96
CA PHE A 247 27.29 -2.91 3.80
C PHE A 247 26.63 -3.94 4.72
N ASP A 248 27.10 -5.19 4.70
CA ASP A 248 26.58 -6.32 5.50
C ASP A 248 25.07 -6.55 5.34
N LEU A 249 24.56 -6.37 4.12
CA LEU A 249 23.17 -6.63 3.79
C LEU A 249 22.99 -8.06 3.28
N ASP A 250 22.20 -8.86 4.01
CA ASP A 250 21.64 -10.09 3.46
C ASP A 250 20.42 -9.74 2.59
N ILE A 251 20.34 -10.35 1.41
CA ILE A 251 19.32 -10.01 0.40
C ILE A 251 18.75 -11.32 -0.13
N LYS A 252 17.43 -11.45 -0.05
CA LYS A 252 16.72 -12.70 -0.37
C LYS A 252 16.32 -12.78 -1.83
N TYR A 253 15.81 -11.68 -2.37
CA TYR A 253 15.29 -11.63 -3.72
C TYR A 253 15.85 -10.44 -4.50
N TYR A 254 15.71 -10.48 -5.81
CA TYR A 254 15.99 -9.35 -6.68
C TYR A 254 14.86 -9.11 -7.69
N ALA A 255 14.80 -7.89 -8.21
CA ALA A 255 13.97 -7.50 -9.34
C ALA A 255 14.78 -6.54 -10.22
N LEU A 256 15.02 -6.95 -11.46
CA LEU A 256 15.71 -6.18 -12.49
C LEU A 256 14.68 -5.62 -13.47
N VAL A 257 14.66 -4.30 -13.60
CA VAL A 257 13.65 -3.57 -14.37
C VAL A 257 14.35 -2.68 -15.40
N ASP A 258 14.08 -2.91 -16.68
CA ASP A 258 14.50 -2.01 -17.76
C ASP A 258 13.51 -0.85 -17.97
N PHE A 259 13.86 0.09 -18.83
CA PHE A 259 13.05 1.27 -19.12
C PHE A 259 11.67 0.94 -19.72
N GLN A 260 11.60 -0.02 -20.63
CA GLN A 260 10.35 -0.41 -21.27
C GLN A 260 9.43 -1.13 -20.28
N ALA A 261 9.99 -2.06 -19.51
CA ALA A 261 9.32 -2.79 -18.45
C ALA A 261 8.77 -1.83 -17.40
N PHE A 262 9.57 -0.83 -16.98
CA PHE A 262 9.12 0.20 -16.04
C PHE A 262 7.92 0.99 -16.60
N ALA A 263 8.05 1.61 -17.78
CA ALA A 263 6.97 2.44 -18.31
C ALA A 263 5.70 1.62 -18.58
N THR A 264 5.86 0.43 -19.16
CA THR A 264 4.74 -0.49 -19.40
C THR A 264 4.07 -0.91 -18.10
N ALA A 265 4.85 -1.17 -17.05
CA ALA A 265 4.31 -1.52 -15.74
C ALA A 265 3.47 -0.39 -15.15
N ILE A 266 3.97 0.83 -15.21
CA ILE A 266 3.26 2.01 -14.72
C ILE A 266 1.97 2.23 -15.49
N ASP A 267 2.00 2.23 -16.82
CA ASP A 267 0.79 2.46 -17.63
C ASP A 267 -0.24 1.35 -17.47
N THR A 268 0.21 0.11 -17.22
CA THR A 268 -0.71 -1.01 -17.03
C THR A 268 -1.31 -1.03 -15.61
N LEU A 269 -0.54 -0.66 -14.57
CA LEU A 269 -1.02 -0.63 -13.18
C LEU A 269 -1.78 0.67 -12.86
N PHE A 270 -1.40 1.77 -13.50
CA PHE A 270 -1.94 3.12 -13.32
C PHE A 270 -2.26 3.75 -14.67
N PRO A 271 -3.37 3.37 -15.33
CA PRO A 271 -3.76 3.93 -16.62
C PRO A 271 -3.93 5.46 -16.62
N ASP A 272 -4.29 6.04 -15.47
CA ASP A 272 -4.42 7.49 -15.26
C ASP A 272 -3.10 8.16 -14.82
N GLY A 273 -2.00 7.42 -14.81
CA GLY A 273 -0.70 7.82 -14.30
C GLY A 273 -0.58 7.78 -12.78
N VAL A 274 0.64 8.01 -12.30
CA VAL A 274 1.01 8.07 -10.89
C VAL A 274 1.07 9.52 -10.44
N THR A 275 0.42 9.86 -9.32
CA THR A 275 0.55 11.18 -8.72
C THR A 275 1.97 11.37 -8.15
N ILE A 276 2.69 12.37 -8.65
CA ILE A 276 4.02 12.76 -8.15
C ILE A 276 4.02 14.25 -7.79
N ASP A 277 4.54 14.56 -6.61
CA ASP A 277 4.91 15.93 -6.23
C ASP A 277 6.33 16.22 -6.73
N ALA A 278 6.47 16.62 -7.99
CA ALA A 278 7.76 16.73 -8.65
C ALA A 278 8.64 17.79 -7.99
N LYS A 279 9.92 17.47 -7.78
CA LYS A 279 10.91 18.31 -7.10
C LYS A 279 12.19 18.31 -7.90
N PHE A 280 12.69 19.51 -8.15
CA PHE A 280 14.01 19.75 -8.72
C PHE A 280 14.83 20.56 -7.73
N SER A 281 16.16 20.49 -7.88
CA SER A 281 17.07 21.32 -7.10
C SER A 281 17.15 22.74 -7.71
N THR A 282 18.31 23.36 -7.60
CA THR A 282 18.68 24.58 -8.31
C THR A 282 19.39 24.25 -9.61
N LEU A 283 19.43 25.22 -10.53
CA LEU A 283 20.31 25.25 -11.68
C LEU A 283 21.06 26.57 -11.62
N GLU A 284 22.39 26.52 -11.56
CA GLU A 284 23.24 27.71 -11.35
C GLU A 284 22.84 28.51 -10.10
N GLY A 285 22.42 27.79 -9.03
CA GLY A 285 21.98 28.37 -7.77
C GLY A 285 20.58 28.99 -7.79
N GLN A 286 19.85 28.95 -8.91
CA GLN A 286 18.45 29.40 -8.99
C GLN A 286 17.48 28.22 -8.90
N PRO A 287 16.41 28.28 -8.08
CA PRO A 287 15.43 27.20 -7.99
C PRO A 287 14.80 26.89 -9.33
N LEU A 288 14.87 25.62 -9.76
CA LEU A 288 14.26 25.18 -11.00
C LEU A 288 12.74 25.03 -10.79
N THR A 289 11.92 25.72 -11.58
CA THR A 289 10.45 25.64 -11.51
C THR A 289 9.87 24.65 -12.51
N GLU A 290 10.60 24.35 -13.58
CA GLU A 290 10.29 23.31 -14.56
C GLU A 290 11.58 22.79 -15.20
N ALA A 291 11.59 21.51 -15.56
CA ALA A 291 12.70 20.85 -16.22
C ALA A 291 12.26 20.31 -17.59
N THR A 292 13.07 20.55 -18.61
CA THR A 292 12.93 19.87 -19.90
C THR A 292 13.71 18.57 -19.83
N VAL A 293 13.03 17.44 -19.94
CA VAL A 293 13.62 16.11 -19.91
C VAL A 293 13.50 15.44 -21.27
N GLY A 294 14.47 14.61 -21.64
CA GLY A 294 14.38 13.78 -22.85
C GLY A 294 13.25 12.76 -22.73
N ASP A 295 12.66 12.39 -23.87
CA ASP A 295 11.72 11.28 -23.98
C ASP A 295 12.40 10.09 -24.65
N ASP A 296 13.22 9.42 -23.84
CA ASP A 296 14.12 8.36 -24.29
C ASP A 296 13.41 7.13 -24.87
N LEU A 297 12.17 6.86 -24.45
CA LEU A 297 11.37 5.75 -24.99
C LEU A 297 10.87 6.01 -26.39
N HIS A 298 10.71 7.28 -26.77
CA HIS A 298 10.26 7.69 -28.09
C HIS A 298 11.39 8.31 -28.93
N ALA A 299 12.64 8.25 -28.44
CA ALA A 299 13.81 8.66 -29.19
C ALA A 299 14.07 7.70 -30.35
N THR A 300 14.29 8.26 -31.54
CA THR A 300 14.69 7.57 -32.75
C THR A 300 16.13 7.93 -33.12
N GLU A 301 16.69 7.33 -34.17
CA GLU A 301 18.03 7.70 -34.65
C GLU A 301 18.13 9.18 -35.07
N THR A 302 17.01 9.79 -35.46
CA THR A 302 16.98 11.14 -36.02
C THR A 302 16.32 12.17 -35.10
N GLU A 303 15.55 11.73 -34.10
CA GLU A 303 14.76 12.61 -33.24
C GLU A 303 14.88 12.20 -31.78
N SER A 304 15.13 13.18 -30.91
CA SER A 304 15.09 13.02 -29.45
C SER A 304 14.00 13.94 -28.91
N PRO A 305 12.75 13.46 -28.80
CA PRO A 305 11.66 14.26 -28.27
C PRO A 305 11.97 14.67 -26.82
N THR A 306 11.39 15.78 -26.40
CA THR A 306 11.50 16.28 -25.03
C THR A 306 10.14 16.55 -24.45
N GLN A 307 10.06 16.56 -23.13
CA GLN A 307 8.86 16.90 -22.38
C GLN A 307 9.23 17.84 -21.22
N THR A 308 8.31 18.71 -20.85
CA THR A 308 8.50 19.64 -19.73
C THR A 308 7.76 19.13 -18.50
N ILE A 309 8.47 19.03 -17.38
CA ILE A 309 7.93 18.63 -16.08
C ILE A 309 8.02 19.82 -15.15
N LYS A 310 6.88 20.25 -14.61
CA LYS A 310 6.82 21.38 -13.65
C LYS A 310 7.03 20.90 -12.22
N VAL A 311 7.52 21.77 -11.34
CA VAL A 311 7.52 21.48 -9.89
C VAL A 311 6.08 21.38 -9.37
N GLY A 312 5.85 20.46 -8.44
CA GLY A 312 4.58 20.28 -7.76
C GLY A 312 3.82 19.03 -8.18
N LYS A 313 2.61 18.88 -7.61
CA LYS A 313 1.75 17.71 -7.82
C LYS A 313 1.22 17.64 -9.25
N GLN A 314 1.49 16.52 -9.92
CA GLN A 314 0.95 16.20 -11.24
C GLN A 314 0.81 14.69 -11.45
N GLN A 315 0.02 14.30 -12.45
CA GLN A 315 -0.08 12.92 -12.91
C GLN A 315 1.01 12.66 -13.95
N MET A 316 1.75 11.57 -13.79
CA MET A 316 2.77 11.14 -14.75
C MET A 316 2.47 9.73 -15.24
N ASN A 317 2.41 9.55 -16.56
CA ASN A 317 2.38 8.22 -17.17
C ASN A 317 3.78 7.55 -17.09
N GLY A 318 3.90 6.32 -17.59
CA GLY A 318 5.12 5.55 -17.52
C GLY A 318 6.34 6.25 -18.13
N SER A 319 6.19 6.86 -19.32
CA SER A 319 7.29 7.58 -19.95
C SER A 319 7.68 8.85 -19.18
N THR A 320 6.72 9.70 -18.83
CA THR A 320 7.00 10.93 -18.05
C THR A 320 7.64 10.61 -16.71
N LEU A 321 7.17 9.55 -16.03
CA LEU A 321 7.70 9.13 -14.74
C LEU A 321 9.11 8.56 -14.85
N LEU A 322 9.40 7.79 -15.91
CA LEU A 322 10.75 7.29 -16.20
C LEU A 322 11.72 8.45 -16.38
N ASN A 323 11.36 9.42 -17.21
CA ASN A 323 12.24 10.53 -17.56
C ASN A 323 12.43 11.49 -16.38
N TYR A 324 11.40 11.65 -15.53
CA TYR A 324 11.55 12.31 -14.22
C TYR A 324 12.58 11.62 -13.32
N ALA A 325 12.54 10.28 -13.24
CA ALA A 325 13.48 9.47 -12.47
C ALA A 325 14.90 9.51 -13.03
N ARG A 326 15.07 9.84 -14.33
CA ARG A 326 16.36 9.88 -15.02
C ARG A 326 17.02 11.24 -15.10
N PHE A 327 16.29 12.32 -14.81
CA PHE A 327 16.82 13.69 -14.90
C PHE A 327 18.09 13.89 -14.05
N ARG A 328 19.08 14.65 -14.56
CA ARG A 328 20.35 14.91 -13.86
C ARG A 328 20.84 16.35 -14.03
N ASP A 329 20.15 17.15 -14.83
CA ASP A 329 20.62 18.47 -15.24
C ASP A 329 20.18 19.54 -14.22
N ASP A 330 20.48 19.26 -12.94
CA ASP A 330 20.34 20.17 -11.82
C ASP A 330 21.62 20.15 -10.96
N ASP A 331 21.76 21.09 -10.04
CA ASP A 331 22.95 21.24 -9.20
C ASP A 331 23.16 20.05 -8.22
N GLU A 332 22.14 19.19 -8.00
CA GLU A 332 22.27 17.95 -7.22
C GLU A 332 22.70 16.74 -8.08
N GLY A 333 22.68 16.86 -9.41
CA GLY A 333 23.19 15.85 -10.34
C GLY A 333 22.69 14.43 -10.08
N ASP A 334 23.63 13.51 -9.84
CA ASP A 334 23.32 12.10 -9.57
C ASP A 334 22.62 11.86 -8.24
N TYR A 335 22.92 12.69 -7.24
CA TYR A 335 22.27 12.61 -5.94
C TYR A 335 20.79 12.99 -6.07
N GLY A 336 20.49 14.06 -6.82
CA GLY A 336 19.13 14.48 -7.16
C GLY A 336 18.37 13.39 -7.91
N ARG A 337 19.05 12.73 -8.87
CA ARG A 337 18.52 11.55 -9.58
C ARG A 337 18.15 10.42 -8.63
N THR A 338 19.04 10.05 -7.72
CA THR A 338 18.82 8.98 -6.75
C THR A 338 17.62 9.30 -5.85
N LYS A 339 17.48 10.55 -5.40
CA LYS A 339 16.30 11.01 -4.64
C LYS A 339 15.01 10.92 -5.43
N ARG A 340 15.02 11.29 -6.72
CA ARG A 340 13.85 11.20 -7.60
C ARG A 340 13.46 9.75 -7.86
N GLN A 341 14.41 8.84 -8.11
CA GLN A 341 14.14 7.40 -8.23
C GLN A 341 13.48 6.84 -6.95
N GLN A 342 14.01 7.20 -5.78
CA GLN A 342 13.45 6.81 -4.50
C GLN A 342 12.04 7.38 -4.30
N GLN A 343 11.81 8.63 -4.69
CA GLN A 343 10.50 9.29 -4.64
C GLN A 343 9.49 8.58 -5.56
N VAL A 344 9.88 8.25 -6.79
CA VAL A 344 9.05 7.54 -7.76
C VAL A 344 8.62 6.20 -7.19
N LEU A 345 9.56 5.39 -6.70
CA LEU A 345 9.23 4.10 -6.10
C LEU A 345 8.32 4.29 -4.89
N THR A 346 8.63 5.23 -3.99
CA THR A 346 7.79 5.56 -2.83
C THR A 346 6.35 5.91 -3.23
N ALA A 347 6.16 6.74 -4.25
CA ALA A 347 4.85 7.15 -4.72
C ALA A 347 4.06 6.00 -5.35
N VAL A 348 4.74 5.15 -6.12
CA VAL A 348 4.16 3.90 -6.66
C VAL A 348 3.70 3.01 -5.50
N LEU A 349 4.58 2.74 -4.52
CA LEU A 349 4.24 1.92 -3.36
C LEU A 349 3.07 2.50 -2.54
N GLN A 350 3.01 3.83 -2.41
CA GLN A 350 1.92 4.51 -1.70
C GLN A 350 0.58 4.50 -2.46
N GLN A 351 0.59 4.48 -3.78
CA GLN A 351 -0.63 4.38 -4.60
C GLN A 351 -1.09 2.94 -4.79
N LEU A 352 -0.21 1.95 -4.54
CA LEU A 352 -0.56 0.54 -4.41
C LEU A 352 -1.28 0.18 -3.09
N LYS A 353 -1.65 1.17 -2.25
CA LYS A 353 -2.39 0.97 -0.98
C LYS A 353 -3.81 0.43 -1.15
N ASP A 354 -4.34 0.41 -2.37
CA ASP A 354 -5.63 -0.21 -2.65
C ASP A 354 -5.44 -1.68 -3.07
N PRO A 355 -5.68 -2.65 -2.16
CA PRO A 355 -5.58 -4.05 -2.51
C PRO A 355 -6.47 -4.43 -3.69
N THR A 356 -7.62 -3.74 -3.93
CA THR A 356 -8.51 -4.02 -5.07
C THR A 356 -7.84 -3.82 -6.43
N LYS A 357 -6.80 -2.98 -6.52
CA LYS A 357 -5.95 -2.84 -7.71
C LYS A 357 -5.10 -4.08 -7.98
N LEU A 358 -4.68 -4.82 -6.93
CA LEU A 358 -3.98 -6.10 -7.09
C LEU A 358 -4.93 -7.20 -7.60
N PHE A 359 -6.21 -7.16 -7.20
CA PHE A 359 -7.24 -8.11 -7.66
C PHE A 359 -7.68 -7.85 -9.11
N THR A 360 -8.03 -6.59 -9.41
CA THR A 360 -8.51 -6.16 -10.75
C THR A 360 -7.38 -6.00 -11.76
N GLY A 361 -6.16 -5.73 -11.29
CA GLY A 361 -4.93 -5.64 -12.08
C GLY A 361 -4.12 -6.94 -12.10
N SER A 362 -4.72 -8.11 -11.86
CA SER A 362 -3.99 -9.39 -11.89
C SER A 362 -3.34 -9.67 -13.25
N GLU A 363 -4.00 -9.34 -14.36
CA GLU A 363 -3.40 -9.37 -15.71
C GLU A 363 -2.24 -8.37 -15.84
N ALA A 364 -2.39 -7.17 -15.28
CA ALA A 364 -1.34 -6.16 -15.27
C ALA A 364 -0.10 -6.65 -14.50
N LEU A 365 -0.29 -7.20 -13.30
CA LEU A 365 0.78 -7.80 -12.50
C LEU A 365 1.45 -8.95 -13.24
N GLY A 366 0.67 -9.81 -13.90
CA GLY A 366 1.22 -10.89 -14.72
C GLY A 366 2.14 -10.35 -15.81
N LYS A 367 1.70 -9.31 -16.53
CA LYS A 367 2.49 -8.65 -17.57
C LYS A 367 3.79 -8.05 -17.01
N VAL A 368 3.71 -7.30 -15.91
CA VAL A 368 4.90 -6.74 -15.25
C VAL A 368 5.88 -7.82 -14.82
N PHE A 369 5.38 -8.90 -14.21
CA PHE A 369 6.21 -10.04 -13.81
C PHE A 369 6.88 -10.71 -15.02
N GLY A 370 6.19 -10.85 -16.15
CA GLY A 370 6.77 -11.45 -17.35
C GLY A 370 7.85 -10.59 -18.02
N MET A 371 7.82 -9.27 -17.80
CA MET A 371 8.82 -8.31 -18.31
C MET A 371 9.99 -8.07 -17.33
N THR A 372 9.84 -8.46 -16.06
CA THR A 372 10.84 -8.22 -15.01
C THR A 372 11.67 -9.47 -14.78
N SER A 373 13.00 -9.38 -14.81
CA SER A 373 13.83 -10.49 -14.35
C SER A 373 13.82 -10.49 -12.82
N THR A 374 13.21 -11.51 -12.22
CA THR A 374 13.05 -11.59 -10.77
C THR A 374 12.98 -13.04 -10.29
N ASN A 375 13.51 -13.29 -9.10
CA ASN A 375 13.31 -14.54 -8.36
C ASN A 375 12.27 -14.40 -7.22
N VAL A 376 11.55 -13.28 -7.14
CA VAL A 376 10.45 -13.12 -6.16
C VAL A 376 9.31 -14.06 -6.55
N PRO A 377 8.94 -15.04 -5.72
CA PRO A 377 7.85 -15.93 -6.05
C PRO A 377 6.52 -15.18 -5.96
N TYR A 378 5.58 -15.45 -6.85
CA TYR A 378 4.26 -14.82 -6.81
C TYR A 378 3.53 -15.03 -5.47
N SER A 379 3.74 -16.19 -4.83
CA SER A 379 3.23 -16.46 -3.48
C SER A 379 3.72 -15.44 -2.46
N PHE A 380 4.96 -14.95 -2.59
CA PHE A 380 5.50 -13.93 -1.69
C PHE A 380 4.72 -12.62 -1.79
N LEU A 381 4.32 -12.20 -2.99
CA LEU A 381 3.49 -11.00 -3.14
C LEU A 381 2.12 -11.16 -2.48
N LEU A 382 1.50 -12.33 -2.63
CA LEU A 382 0.20 -12.61 -2.03
C LEU A 382 0.29 -12.68 -0.51
N THR A 383 1.30 -13.35 0.04
CA THR A 383 1.45 -13.52 1.49
C THR A 383 1.92 -12.24 2.18
N ASN A 384 2.76 -11.46 1.52
CA ASN A 384 3.29 -10.20 2.06
C ASN A 384 2.48 -8.99 1.64
N GLY A 385 1.41 -9.15 0.86
CA GLY A 385 0.51 -8.06 0.46
C GLY A 385 -0.08 -7.33 1.67
N LEU A 386 -0.45 -8.06 2.74
CA LEU A 386 -0.93 -7.44 3.99
C LEU A 386 0.18 -6.67 4.72
N SER A 387 1.37 -7.27 4.84
CA SER A 387 2.54 -6.60 5.44
C SER A 387 2.94 -5.35 4.67
N PHE A 388 2.79 -5.37 3.35
CA PHE A 388 3.00 -4.23 2.47
C PHE A 388 1.96 -3.13 2.71
N LEU A 389 0.69 -3.48 2.87
CA LEU A 389 -0.38 -2.52 3.19
C LEU A 389 -0.16 -1.88 4.56
N ASP A 390 0.13 -2.67 5.60
CA ASP A 390 0.47 -2.19 6.94
C ASP A 390 1.68 -1.24 6.85
N GLY A 391 2.74 -1.66 6.16
CA GLY A 391 3.94 -0.87 5.92
C GLY A 391 3.70 0.46 5.22
N ALA A 392 2.96 0.44 4.12
CA ALA A 392 2.63 1.64 3.36
C ALA A 392 1.75 2.62 4.15
N GLN A 393 0.94 2.14 5.10
CA GLN A 393 0.16 2.97 6.02
C GLN A 393 1.01 3.56 7.14
N ASN A 394 1.94 2.79 7.72
CA ASN A 394 2.79 3.22 8.84
C ASN A 394 3.97 4.11 8.43
N GLY A 395 4.28 4.17 7.14
CA GLY A 395 5.29 5.05 6.56
C GLY A 395 6.44 4.30 5.91
N ILE A 396 7.13 4.99 4.99
CA ILE A 396 8.28 4.48 4.26
C ILE A 396 9.52 5.21 4.76
N GLU A 397 10.41 4.49 5.44
CA GLU A 397 11.72 4.98 5.85
C GLU A 397 12.68 4.92 4.66
N ARG A 398 13.52 5.94 4.53
CA ARG A 398 14.33 6.17 3.33
C ARG A 398 15.74 6.57 3.70
N LEU A 399 16.72 6.00 3.00
CA LEU A 399 18.13 6.35 3.14
C LEU A 399 18.76 6.38 1.75
N THR A 400 19.62 7.36 1.51
CA THR A 400 20.52 7.39 0.35
C THR A 400 21.94 7.13 0.82
N VAL A 401 22.68 6.30 0.10
CA VAL A 401 24.07 5.95 0.41
C VAL A 401 24.96 6.36 -0.77
N PRO A 402 25.84 7.37 -0.61
CA PRO A 402 25.93 8.27 0.55
C PRO A 402 24.78 9.29 0.66
N GLU A 403 24.61 9.87 1.84
CA GLU A 403 23.82 11.08 2.06
C GLU A 403 24.51 12.31 1.45
N LEU A 404 23.74 13.38 1.20
CA LEU A 404 24.27 14.61 0.61
C LEU A 404 25.43 15.16 1.44
N GLY A 405 26.60 15.31 0.79
CA GLY A 405 27.82 15.82 1.42
C GLY A 405 28.57 14.83 2.29
N ASP A 406 28.17 13.54 2.33
CA ASP A 406 28.80 12.50 3.14
C ASP A 406 29.65 11.54 2.30
N TRP A 407 30.53 12.10 1.48
CA TRP A 407 31.54 11.37 0.72
C TRP A 407 32.80 12.22 0.52
N VAL A 408 33.87 11.55 0.10
CA VAL A 408 35.08 12.16 -0.42
C VAL A 408 35.23 11.73 -1.88
N ASP A 409 35.48 12.70 -2.77
CA ASP A 409 35.78 12.38 -4.15
C ASP A 409 37.13 11.65 -4.24
N ALA A 410 37.12 10.49 -4.88
CA ALA A 410 38.31 9.66 -5.08
C ALA A 410 38.28 9.03 -6.47
N TYR A 411 39.40 8.46 -6.89
CA TYR A 411 39.50 7.79 -8.18
C TYR A 411 39.31 6.29 -8.04
N ASP A 412 38.54 5.71 -8.96
CA ASP A 412 38.51 4.27 -9.15
C ASP A 412 39.84 3.77 -9.77
N VAL A 413 40.00 2.45 -9.86
CA VAL A 413 41.18 1.79 -10.41
C VAL A 413 41.46 2.13 -11.87
N TYR A 414 40.47 2.67 -12.59
CA TYR A 414 40.56 3.10 -14.00
C TYR A 414 40.77 4.61 -14.16
N GLY A 415 40.89 5.36 -13.05
CA GLY A 415 41.07 6.81 -13.06
C GLY A 415 39.77 7.61 -13.22
N GLY A 416 38.61 6.98 -13.09
CA GLY A 416 37.31 7.63 -13.06
C GLY A 416 36.97 8.19 -11.68
N LEU A 417 36.30 9.34 -11.62
CA LEU A 417 35.86 9.94 -10.34
C LEU A 417 34.72 9.10 -9.72
N GLY A 418 34.84 8.75 -8.44
CA GLY A 418 33.85 8.02 -7.65
C GLY A 418 33.71 8.58 -6.23
N LEU A 419 32.76 8.04 -5.48
CA LEU A 419 32.34 8.51 -4.16
C LEU A 419 32.88 7.57 -3.09
N LEU A 420 33.91 7.97 -2.35
CA LEU A 420 34.41 7.19 -1.21
C LEU A 420 33.62 7.53 0.05
N VAL A 421 33.13 6.50 0.76
CA VAL A 421 32.25 6.67 1.92
C VAL A 421 32.78 5.91 3.14
N ASP A 422 32.39 6.36 4.35
CA ASP A 422 32.59 5.58 5.58
C ASP A 422 31.59 4.41 5.62
N GLN A 423 32.03 3.24 5.14
CA GLN A 423 31.20 2.04 5.08
C GLN A 423 30.71 1.60 6.47
N ASN A 424 31.51 1.76 7.53
CA ASN A 424 31.12 1.38 8.90
C ASN A 424 29.97 2.25 9.41
N LYS A 425 29.98 3.54 9.08
CA LYS A 425 28.87 4.46 9.38
C LYS A 425 27.57 3.97 8.72
N TYR A 426 27.61 3.61 7.45
CA TYR A 426 26.41 3.13 6.73
C TYR A 426 25.97 1.74 7.19
N GLN A 427 26.88 0.83 7.47
CA GLN A 427 26.57 -0.46 8.11
C GLN A 427 25.83 -0.26 9.45
N THR A 428 26.25 0.72 10.24
CA THR A 428 25.61 1.05 11.53
C THR A 428 24.20 1.60 11.31
N LYS A 429 24.01 2.52 10.36
CA LYS A 429 22.68 3.04 10.00
C LYS A 429 21.74 1.95 9.50
N LEU A 430 22.23 1.05 8.64
CA LEU A 430 21.45 -0.08 8.13
C LEU A 430 21.03 -1.05 9.23
N ALA A 431 21.91 -1.29 10.22
CA ALA A 431 21.57 -2.08 11.41
C ALA A 431 20.51 -1.38 12.27
N GLN A 432 20.61 -0.06 12.47
CA GLN A 432 19.60 0.72 13.21
C GLN A 432 18.24 0.72 12.50
N MET A 433 18.24 0.69 11.17
CA MET A 433 17.04 0.48 10.36
C MET A 433 16.56 -0.97 10.38
N GLY A 434 17.26 -1.92 11.01
CA GLY A 434 16.85 -3.33 11.04
C GLY A 434 16.93 -4.04 9.69
N MET A 435 17.83 -3.61 8.80
CA MET A 435 18.03 -4.21 7.48
C MET A 435 19.14 -5.28 7.44
N ARG A 436 19.83 -5.52 8.56
CA ARG A 436 20.95 -6.46 8.72
C ARG A 436 20.58 -7.63 9.63
#